data_AF-A0AAE1PG00-F1
#
_entry.id   AF-A0AAE1PG00-F1
#
_cell.length_a   1.000
_cell.length_b   1.000
_cell.length_c   1.000
_cell.angle_alpha   90.00
_cell.angle_beta   90.00
_cell.angle_gamma   90.00
#
_symmetry.space_group_name_H-M   'P 1'
#
loop_
_entity.id
_entity.type
_entity.pdbx_description
1 polymer ?
#
loop_
_entity_poly.entity_id
_entity_poly.type
_entity_poly.pdbx_seq_one_letter_code
_entity_poly.pdbx_strand_id
1 'polypeptide(L)'
;MEEKLEINPADYFSPTAAIPARGTLRDYYYPVVCGGIGFVGAMFMNFFARKPVFSGIQQHMIAGSLGVVTGFTLDRWMDRRGAHRDAVLYNYIVTHPEDFPPIRRKKYAEVLESWTPIR
;
A
#
# COMPACT_ATOMS: atom_id res chain seq x y z
N MET A 1 14.01 15.01 23.87
CA MET A 1 13.12 14.81 22.70
C MET A 1 12.65 16.21 22.32
N GLU A 2 13.13 16.74 21.21
CA GLU A 2 12.89 18.14 20.79
C GLU A 2 11.40 18.34 20.50
N GLU A 3 10.74 19.24 21.23
CA GLU A 3 9.30 19.50 21.09
C GLU A 3 9.08 20.23 19.76
N LYS A 4 8.70 19.50 18.70
CA LYS A 4 8.31 20.09 17.42
C LYS A 4 7.04 20.91 17.59
N LEU A 5 7.19 22.23 17.77
CA LEU A 5 6.09 23.20 17.92
C LEU A 5 5.35 23.48 16.59
N GLU A 6 5.96 23.12 15.46
CA GLU A 6 5.44 23.34 14.11
C GLU A 6 5.41 22.02 13.32
N ILE A 7 4.35 21.83 12.53
CA ILE A 7 4.24 20.76 11.53
C ILE A 7 4.69 21.34 10.20
N ASN A 8 5.81 20.83 9.68
CA ASN A 8 6.19 21.02 8.29
C ASN A 8 5.54 19.91 7.43
N PRO A 9 4.71 20.26 6.44
CA PRO A 9 4.11 19.27 5.53
C PRO A 9 5.14 18.41 4.77
N ALA A 10 6.34 18.93 4.51
CA ALA A 10 7.39 18.20 3.80
C ALA A 10 7.93 16.99 4.60
N ASP A 11 7.88 17.05 5.94
CA ASP A 11 8.40 15.98 6.80
C ASP A 11 7.69 14.64 6.54
N TYR A 12 6.40 14.67 6.18
CA TYR A 12 5.59 13.46 5.94
C TYR A 12 6.03 12.66 4.70
N PHE A 13 6.58 13.33 3.69
CA PHE A 13 6.99 12.71 2.43
C PHE A 13 8.51 12.64 2.29
N SER A 14 9.24 12.99 3.36
CA SER A 14 10.70 13.05 3.33
C SER A 14 11.32 11.66 3.06
N PRO A 15 12.34 11.56 2.18
CA PRO A 15 13.02 10.29 1.93
C PRO A 15 13.70 9.68 3.16
N THR A 16 13.97 10.52 4.17
CA THR A 16 14.59 10.16 5.44
C THR A 16 13.58 9.83 6.54
N ALA A 17 12.27 9.95 6.27
CA ALA A 17 11.23 9.59 7.21
C ALA A 17 11.37 8.12 7.64
N ALA A 18 11.15 7.85 8.93
CA ALA A 18 11.10 6.49 9.43
C ALA A 18 9.86 5.77 8.87
N ILE A 19 10.09 4.79 7.99
CA ILE A 19 9.02 3.94 7.45
C ILE A 19 8.81 2.78 8.43
N PRO A 20 7.59 2.55 8.95
CA PRO A 20 7.34 1.42 9.83
C PRO A 20 7.63 0.11 9.09
N ALA A 21 8.18 -0.87 9.80
CA ALA A 21 8.43 -2.20 9.23
C ALA A 21 7.12 -2.80 8.69
N ARG A 22 7.21 -3.41 7.51
CA ARG A 22 6.05 -4.08 6.89
C ARG A 22 5.70 -5.32 7.70
N GLY A 23 4.40 -5.53 7.91
CA GLY A 23 3.90 -6.76 8.50
C GLY A 23 3.94 -7.90 7.49
N THR A 24 4.16 -9.13 7.97
CA THR A 24 4.23 -10.34 7.13
C THR A 24 2.99 -10.53 6.24
N LEU A 25 1.80 -10.14 6.72
CA LEU A 25 0.57 -10.19 5.93
C LEU A 25 0.67 -9.33 4.67
N ARG A 26 1.26 -8.13 4.75
CA ARG A 26 1.39 -7.21 3.60
C ARG A 26 2.38 -7.75 2.58
N ASP A 27 3.47 -8.37 3.03
CA ASP A 27 4.52 -8.89 2.15
C ASP A 27 4.03 -10.07 1.30
N TYR A 28 3.18 -10.93 1.86
CA TYR A 28 2.65 -12.10 1.17
C TYR A 28 1.29 -11.90 0.50
N TYR A 29 0.62 -10.76 0.73
CA TYR A 29 -0.72 -10.49 0.20
C TYR A 29 -0.81 -10.64 -1.33
N TYR A 30 0.01 -9.89 -2.08
CA TYR A 30 -0.05 -9.91 -3.55
C TYR A 30 0.37 -11.27 -4.15
N PRO A 31 1.49 -11.90 -3.75
CA PRO A 31 1.85 -13.23 -4.24
C PRO A 31 0.77 -14.28 -4.00
N VAL A 32 0.17 -14.32 -2.80
CA VAL A 32 -0.86 -15.30 -2.44
C VAL A 32 -2.15 -15.07 -3.23
N VAL A 33 -2.63 -13.82 -3.31
CA VAL A 33 -3.85 -13.49 -4.05
C VAL A 33 -3.67 -13.76 -5.53
N CYS A 34 -2.58 -13.32 -6.15
CA CYS A 34 -2.32 -13.56 -7.58
C CYS A 34 -2.10 -15.05 -7.88
N GLY A 35 -1.42 -15.80 -7.00
CA GLY A 35 -1.29 -17.25 -7.10
C GLY A 35 -2.64 -17.97 -7.02
N GLY A 36 -3.50 -17.56 -6.08
CA GLY A 36 -4.86 -18.07 -5.95
C GLY A 36 -5.71 -17.79 -7.18
N ILE A 37 -5.62 -16.56 -7.73
CA ILE A 37 -6.30 -16.19 -8.98
C ILE A 37 -5.79 -17.05 -10.15
N GLY A 38 -4.49 -17.33 -10.24
CA GLY A 38 -3.94 -18.22 -11.26
C GLY A 38 -4.48 -19.64 -11.16
N PHE A 39 -4.54 -20.19 -9.94
CA PHE A 39 -5.10 -21.51 -9.68
C PHE A 39 -6.60 -21.60 -10.03
N VAL A 40 -7.39 -20.62 -9.59
CA VAL A 40 -8.83 -20.50 -9.90
C VAL A 40 -9.03 -20.28 -11.40
N GLY A 41 -8.17 -19.51 -12.06
CA GLY A 41 -8.19 -19.31 -13.52
C GLY A 41 -8.04 -20.64 -14.28
N ALA A 42 -7.16 -21.54 -13.82
CA ALA A 42 -7.04 -22.87 -14.39
C ALA A 42 -8.31 -23.74 -14.18
N MET A 43 -8.96 -23.61 -13.02
CA MET A 43 -10.27 -24.25 -12.78
C MET A 43 -11.34 -23.74 -13.77
N PHE A 44 -11.40 -22.43 -14.00
CA PHE A 44 -12.31 -21.85 -14.97
C PHE A 44 -12.00 -22.31 -16.39
N MET A 45 -10.73 -22.38 -16.79
CA MET A 45 -10.33 -22.90 -18.11
C MET A 45 -10.81 -24.34 -18.34
N ASN A 46 -10.67 -25.20 -17.33
CA ASN A 46 -11.15 -26.58 -17.38
C ASN A 46 -12.68 -26.66 -17.46
N PHE A 47 -13.38 -25.81 -16.69
CA PHE A 47 -14.84 -25.71 -16.74
C PHE A 47 -15.34 -25.30 -18.13
N PHE A 48 -14.75 -24.27 -18.76
CA PHE A 48 -15.09 -23.86 -20.12
C PHE A 48 -14.79 -24.93 -21.16
N ALA A 49 -13.71 -25.69 -20.97
CA ALA A 49 -13.35 -26.81 -21.83
C ALA A 49 -14.24 -28.06 -21.63
N ARG A 50 -15.28 -27.99 -20.78
CA ARG A 50 -16.14 -29.12 -20.37
C ARG A 50 -15.35 -30.30 -19.81
N LYS A 51 -14.22 -30.01 -19.16
CA LYS A 51 -13.40 -30.99 -18.44
C LYS A 51 -13.72 -30.93 -16.94
N PRO A 52 -13.47 -32.00 -16.16
CA PRO A 52 -13.55 -31.94 -14.72
C PRO A 52 -12.67 -30.81 -14.17
N VAL A 53 -13.18 -30.04 -13.21
CA VAL A 53 -12.57 -28.78 -12.76
C VAL A 53 -11.14 -28.96 -12.25
N PHE A 54 -10.85 -30.08 -11.59
CA PHE A 54 -9.53 -30.43 -11.05
C PHE A 54 -8.69 -31.33 -11.98
N SER A 55 -9.09 -31.47 -13.24
CA SER A 55 -8.34 -32.29 -14.20
C SER A 55 -7.00 -31.62 -14.55
N GLY A 56 -5.92 -32.40 -14.57
CA GLY A 56 -4.59 -31.89 -14.92
C GLY A 56 -3.96 -31.04 -13.84
N ILE A 57 -3.58 -31.64 -12.70
CA ILE A 57 -2.93 -30.97 -11.55
C ILE A 57 -1.72 -30.12 -11.97
N GLN A 58 -0.99 -30.55 -13.01
CA GLN A 58 0.15 -29.82 -13.57
C GLN A 58 -0.27 -28.43 -14.07
N GLN A 59 -1.42 -28.30 -14.72
CA GLN A 59 -1.92 -27.01 -15.22
C GLN A 59 -2.25 -26.06 -14.08
N HIS A 60 -2.85 -26.55 -13.00
CA HIS A 60 -3.12 -25.76 -11.81
C HIS A 60 -1.83 -25.30 -11.11
N MET A 61 -0.85 -26.18 -10.99
CA MET A 61 0.46 -25.86 -10.39
C MET A 61 1.23 -24.84 -11.23
N ILE A 62 1.20 -24.96 -12.56
CA ILE A 62 1.85 -24.00 -13.47
C ILE A 62 1.14 -22.64 -13.41
N ALA A 63 -0.20 -22.61 -13.51
CA ALA A 63 -0.95 -21.37 -13.48
C ALA A 63 -0.83 -20.66 -12.12
N GLY A 64 -0.87 -21.41 -11.01
CA GLY A 64 -0.64 -20.88 -9.67
C GLY A 64 0.76 -20.31 -9.48
N SER A 65 1.80 -21.05 -9.90
CA SER A 65 3.19 -20.57 -9.79
C SER A 65 3.46 -19.33 -10.65
N LEU A 66 2.92 -19.27 -11.87
CA LEU A 66 2.97 -18.08 -12.70
C LEU A 66 2.28 -16.89 -12.02
N GLY A 67 1.11 -17.11 -11.42
CA GLY A 67 0.38 -16.11 -10.65
C GLY A 67 1.20 -15.56 -9.46
N VAL A 68 1.92 -16.42 -8.73
CA VAL A 68 2.81 -15.99 -7.64
C VAL A 68 3.94 -15.09 -8.15
N VAL A 69 4.61 -15.48 -9.25
CA VAL A 69 5.67 -14.66 -9.86
C VAL A 69 5.12 -13.30 -10.29
N THR A 70 3.95 -13.27 -10.92
CA THR A 70 3.26 -12.02 -11.26
C THR A 70 2.89 -11.21 -10.02
N GLY A 71 2.50 -11.84 -8.91
CA GLY A 71 2.21 -11.16 -7.66
C GLY A 71 3.42 -10.42 -7.10
N PHE A 72 4.61 -11.01 -7.14
CA PHE A 72 5.85 -10.34 -6.71
C PHE A 72 6.24 -9.16 -7.61
N THR A 73 6.02 -9.26 -8.91
CA THR A 73 6.31 -8.14 -9.83
C THR A 73 5.31 -7.00 -9.64
N LEU A 74 4.04 -7.32 -9.42
CA LEU A 74 2.99 -6.35 -9.11
C LEU A 74 3.26 -5.62 -7.79
N ASP A 75 3.66 -6.34 -6.74
CA ASP A 75 3.98 -5.73 -5.45
C ASP A 75 5.13 -4.70 -5.57
N ARG A 76 6.21 -5.10 -6.23
CA ARG A 76 7.34 -4.19 -6.52
C ARG A 76 6.93 -3.00 -7.37
N TRP A 77 6.02 -3.18 -8.32
CA TRP A 77 5.51 -2.10 -9.15
C TRP A 77 4.65 -1.13 -8.34
N MET A 78 3.78 -1.63 -7.45
CA MET A 78 3.00 -0.82 -6.51
C MET A 78 3.89 0.02 -5.62
N ASP A 79 4.93 -0.59 -5.06
CA ASP A 79 5.89 0.11 -4.19
C ASP A 79 6.63 1.22 -4.92
N ARG A 80 7.14 0.93 -6.12
CA ARG A 80 7.81 1.94 -6.97
C ARG A 80 6.88 3.07 -7.33
N ARG A 81 5.61 2.78 -7.65
CA ARG A 81 4.60 3.78 -7.97
C ARG A 81 4.29 4.67 -6.77
N GLY A 82 4.16 4.09 -5.58
CA GLY A 82 3.98 4.83 -4.32
C GLY A 82 5.17 5.74 -4.03
N ALA A 83 6.39 5.18 -4.06
CA ALA A 83 7.61 5.94 -3.83
C ALA A 83 7.81 7.09 -4.82
N HIS A 84 7.49 6.87 -6.10
CA HIS A 84 7.54 7.94 -7.11
C HIS A 84 6.53 9.04 -6.81
N ARG A 85 5.29 8.69 -6.46
CA ARG A 85 4.26 9.67 -6.08
C ARG A 85 4.73 10.51 -4.89
N ASP A 86 5.25 9.88 -3.85
CA ASP A 86 5.68 10.55 -2.63
C ASP A 86 6.89 11.46 -2.90
N ALA A 87 7.84 11.01 -3.73
CA ALA A 87 8.99 11.82 -4.15
C ALA A 87 8.57 13.09 -4.92
N VAL A 88 7.58 12.98 -5.81
CA VAL A 88 7.02 14.14 -6.53
C VAL A 88 6.34 15.11 -5.56
N LEU A 89 5.53 14.60 -4.63
CA LEU A 89 4.88 15.43 -3.61
C LEU A 89 5.89 16.16 -2.73
N TYR A 90 6.89 15.44 -2.23
CA TYR A 90 7.97 16.01 -1.43
C TYR A 90 8.66 17.15 -2.17
N ASN A 91 9.10 16.91 -3.41
CA ASN A 91 9.79 17.93 -4.21
C ASN A 91 8.91 19.17 -4.44
N TYR A 92 7.61 18.97 -4.68
CA TYR A 92 6.68 20.07 -4.90
C TYR A 92 6.53 20.96 -3.66
N ILE A 93 6.34 20.36 -2.48
CA ILE A 93 6.21 21.08 -1.20
C ILE A 93 7.50 21.85 -0.88
N VAL A 94 8.67 21.25 -1.12
CA VAL A 94 9.96 21.89 -0.85
C VAL A 94 10.21 23.07 -1.80
N THR A 95 9.79 22.96 -3.06
CA THR A 95 10.00 24.00 -4.07
C THR A 95 9.04 25.18 -3.88
N HIS A 96 7.84 24.95 -3.34
CA HIS A 96 6.79 25.96 -3.14
C HIS A 96 6.38 26.05 -1.66
N PRO A 97 7.26 26.53 -0.77
CA PRO A 97 6.94 26.65 0.65
C PRO A 97 5.80 27.66 0.94
N GLU A 98 5.53 28.60 0.04
CA GLU A 98 4.46 29.60 0.14
C GLU A 98 3.05 29.00 0.14
N ASP A 99 2.86 27.90 -0.60
CA ASP A 99 1.57 27.20 -0.68
C ASP A 99 1.34 26.31 0.56
N PHE A 100 2.42 25.97 1.29
CA PHE A 100 2.42 25.04 2.41
C PHE A 100 3.06 25.67 3.67
N PRO A 101 2.47 26.73 4.23
CA PRO A 101 3.02 27.37 5.41
C PRO A 101 3.05 26.40 6.62
N PRO A 102 4.09 26.44 7.47
CA PRO A 102 4.16 25.62 8.67
C PRO A 102 2.99 25.88 9.60
N ILE A 103 2.32 24.81 10.05
CA ILE A 103 1.16 24.92 10.95
C ILE A 103 1.62 24.69 12.38
N ARG A 104 1.32 25.64 13.27
CA ARG A 104 1.59 25.49 14.71
C ARG A 104 0.76 24.34 15.29
N ARG A 105 1.42 23.42 15.99
CA ARG A 105 0.75 22.35 16.76
C ARG A 105 0.08 22.96 17.98
N LYS A 106 -1.26 22.93 18.01
CA LYS A 106 -2.04 23.28 19.21
C LYS A 106 -2.20 22.05 20.09
N LYS A 107 -2.02 22.21 21.40
CA LYS A 107 -2.29 21.13 22.36
C LYS A 107 -3.80 21.00 22.57
N TYR A 108 -4.29 19.81 22.94
CA TYR A 108 -5.71 19.64 23.28
C TYR A 108 -6.16 20.56 24.43
N ALA A 109 -5.26 20.96 25.31
CA ALA A 109 -5.55 21.96 26.35
C ALA A 109 -5.90 23.35 25.80
N GLU A 110 -5.47 23.67 24.58
CA GLU A 110 -5.72 24.97 23.91
C GLU A 110 -6.96 24.92 22.99
N VAL A 111 -7.49 23.73 22.70
CA VAL A 111 -8.61 23.52 21.77
C VAL A 111 -9.85 23.09 22.55
N LEU A 112 -10.83 23.99 22.65
CA LEU A 112 -12.10 23.71 23.31
C LEU A 112 -13.17 23.35 22.27
N GLU A 113 -13.30 22.06 21.99
CA GLU A 113 -14.38 21.56 21.12
C GLU A 113 -15.68 21.36 21.90
N SER A 114 -16.81 21.52 21.22
CA SER A 114 -18.13 21.24 21.80
C SER A 114 -18.29 19.74 22.04
N TRP A 115 -18.37 19.32 23.30
CA TRP A 115 -18.65 17.94 23.65
C TRP A 115 -20.15 17.62 23.51
N THR A 116 -20.49 16.65 22.65
CA THR A 116 -21.87 16.16 22.49
C THR A 116 -22.00 14.80 23.19
N PRO A 117 -22.77 14.69 24.29
CA PRO A 117 -22.99 13.40 24.95
C PRO A 117 -23.84 12.47 24.07
N ILE A 118 -23.46 11.20 24.04
CA ILE A 118 -24.34 10.11 23.58
C ILE A 118 -25.24 9.76 24.78
N ARG A 119 -26.55 9.93 24.62
CA ARG A 119 -27.56 9.65 25.65
C ARG A 119 -28.42 8.48 25.24
#